data_AF-A0A8J6I1M8-F1
#
_entry.id   AF-A0A8J6I1M8-F1
#
_cell.length_a   1.000
_cell.length_b   1.000
_cell.length_c   1.000
_cell.angle_alpha   90.00
_cell.angle_beta   90.00
_cell.angle_gamma   90.00
#
_symmetry.space_group_name_H-M   'P 1'
#
loop_
_entity.id
_entity.type
_entity.pdbx_description
1 polymer ?
#
loop_
_entity_poly.entity_id
_entity_poly.type
_entity_poly.pdbx_seq_one_letter_code
_entity_poly.pdbx_strand_id
1 'polypeptide(L)'
;MKMFWSLYRKELSGARNTFLILCGLILSLDVFLATRIKAWGYKPAFVFTFLPLAFLIFWGFFRPLSLTRGEWREGTAPFLRSLPVSGWSIIGAKLLAAFTEWVGLNLTSLALSGLFYAAAPLCGAEWVPLSDLPPVTEIMKILTAFGTNYALGIFLGAAILQLSYLIGRLVNRFTGLVSFASTVFLVYISAKVSELLTGLLSFLPGLSLNIPQLSPDVRALQALSITFIVMLIEFALLFFITGWIMEKKMEF
;
A
#
# COMPACT_ATOMS: atom_id res chain seq x y z
N MET A 1 -7.73 -12.62 21.14
CA MET A 1 -6.94 -12.86 19.90
C MET A 1 -7.64 -13.72 18.84
N LYS A 2 -8.34 -14.82 19.21
CA LYS A 2 -9.05 -15.69 18.23
C LYS A 2 -10.02 -14.94 17.30
N MET A 3 -10.71 -13.92 17.82
CA MET A 3 -11.72 -13.17 17.07
C MET A 3 -11.13 -12.23 16.01
N PHE A 4 -10.03 -11.53 16.33
CA PHE A 4 -9.29 -10.70 15.37
C PHE A 4 -8.78 -11.56 14.19
N TRP A 5 -8.20 -12.72 14.49
CA TRP A 5 -7.72 -13.64 13.47
C TRP A 5 -8.84 -14.20 12.59
N SER A 6 -10.00 -14.50 13.19
CA SER A 6 -11.19 -14.90 12.45
C SER A 6 -11.66 -13.80 11.50
N LEU A 7 -11.63 -12.54 11.95
CA LEU A 7 -12.00 -11.39 11.12
C LEU A 7 -11.01 -11.23 9.95
N TYR A 8 -9.71 -11.23 10.24
CA TYR A 8 -8.65 -11.17 9.23
C TYR A 8 -8.78 -12.29 8.19
N ARG A 9 -9.02 -13.53 8.63
CA ARG A 9 -9.20 -14.68 7.73
C ARG A 9 -10.46 -14.55 6.87
N LYS A 10 -11.56 -14.00 7.42
CA LYS A 10 -12.78 -13.68 6.67
C LYS A 10 -12.45 -12.69 5.55
N GLU A 11 -11.79 -11.59 5.86
CA GLU A 11 -11.41 -10.56 4.88
C GLU A 11 -10.54 -11.16 3.76
N LEU A 12 -9.53 -11.97 4.13
CA LEU A 12 -8.67 -12.67 3.16
C LEU A 12 -9.41 -13.66 2.28
N SER A 13 -10.34 -14.43 2.85
CA SER A 13 -11.16 -15.36 2.07
C SER A 13 -12.08 -14.62 1.09
N GLY A 14 -12.61 -13.46 1.49
CA GLY A 14 -13.38 -12.58 0.62
C GLY A 14 -12.52 -11.97 -0.49
N ALA A 15 -11.27 -11.66 -0.19
CA ALA A 15 -10.31 -11.12 -1.14
C ALA A 15 -9.81 -12.12 -2.18
N ARG A 16 -9.95 -13.43 -1.94
CA ARG A 16 -9.38 -14.50 -2.77
C ARG A 16 -9.73 -14.35 -4.26
N ASN A 17 -11.00 -14.11 -4.58
CA ASN A 17 -11.42 -14.02 -5.97
C ASN A 17 -10.81 -12.78 -6.65
N THR A 18 -10.81 -11.63 -5.97
CA THR A 18 -10.17 -10.42 -6.49
C THR A 18 -8.68 -10.62 -6.69
N PHE A 19 -8.00 -11.26 -5.73
CA PHE A 19 -6.58 -11.59 -5.82
C PHE A 19 -6.28 -12.46 -7.03
N LEU A 20 -7.02 -13.56 -7.22
CA LEU A 20 -6.83 -14.46 -8.37
C LEU A 20 -7.09 -13.78 -9.71
N ILE A 21 -8.10 -12.92 -9.80
CA ILE A 21 -8.37 -12.13 -11.00
C ILE A 21 -7.21 -11.20 -11.32
N LEU A 22 -6.68 -10.49 -10.32
CA LEU A 22 -5.54 -9.58 -10.51
C LEU A 22 -4.27 -10.36 -10.89
N CYS A 23 -3.99 -11.49 -10.26
CA CYS A 23 -2.88 -12.37 -10.66
C CYS A 23 -3.04 -12.85 -12.11
N GLY A 24 -4.26 -13.24 -12.51
CA GLY A 24 -4.58 -13.64 -13.88
C GLY A 24 -4.37 -12.51 -14.88
N LEU A 25 -4.73 -11.27 -14.53
CA LEU A 25 -4.49 -10.09 -15.36
C LEU A 25 -3.00 -9.76 -15.52
N ILE A 26 -2.22 -9.84 -14.43
CA ILE A 26 -0.76 -9.65 -14.47
C ILE A 26 -0.13 -10.70 -15.39
N LEU A 27 -0.47 -11.98 -15.20
CA LEU A 27 0.03 -13.06 -16.05
C LEU A 27 -0.39 -12.89 -17.51
N SER A 28 -1.64 -12.48 -17.76
CA SER A 28 -2.13 -12.24 -19.12
C SER A 28 -1.37 -11.11 -19.81
N LEU A 29 -0.99 -10.07 -19.08
CA LEU A 29 -0.15 -9.00 -19.60
C LEU A 29 1.24 -9.54 -19.97
N ASP A 30 1.88 -10.33 -19.11
CA ASP A 30 3.20 -10.89 -19.39
C ASP A 30 3.18 -11.84 -20.59
N VAL A 31 2.13 -12.68 -20.71
CA VAL A 31 1.93 -13.54 -21.88
C VAL A 31 1.73 -12.68 -23.14
N PHE A 32 0.93 -11.62 -23.06
CA PHE A 32 0.73 -10.71 -24.18
C PHE A 32 2.04 -10.05 -24.62
N LEU A 33 2.84 -9.56 -23.67
CA LEU A 33 4.15 -8.96 -23.93
C LEU A 33 5.10 -9.96 -24.57
N ALA A 34 5.07 -11.23 -24.15
CA ALA A 34 5.88 -12.29 -24.73
C ALA A 34 5.58 -12.49 -26.23
N THR A 35 4.31 -12.40 -26.64
CA THR A 35 3.95 -12.48 -28.07
C THR A 35 4.40 -11.27 -28.90
N ARG A 36 4.70 -10.13 -28.26
CA ARG A 36 5.07 -8.87 -28.91
C ARG A 36 6.58 -8.61 -28.94
N ILE A 37 7.40 -9.47 -28.33
CA ILE A 37 8.86 -9.34 -28.30
C ILE A 37 9.45 -9.19 -29.71
N LYS A 38 9.00 -9.98 -30.69
CA LYS A 38 9.51 -9.92 -32.07
C LYS A 38 9.22 -8.60 -32.78
N ALA A 39 8.16 -7.91 -32.41
CA ALA A 39 7.74 -6.66 -33.04
C ALA A 39 8.31 -5.43 -32.33
N TRP A 40 8.38 -5.45 -30.99
CA TRP A 40 8.75 -4.28 -30.19
C TRP A 40 10.19 -4.35 -29.65
N GLY A 41 10.82 -5.53 -29.69
CA GLY A 41 12.08 -5.79 -29.03
C GLY A 41 11.91 -6.18 -27.56
N TYR A 42 12.91 -6.87 -27.02
CA TYR A 42 12.87 -7.44 -25.67
C TYR A 42 12.95 -6.36 -24.57
N LYS A 43 13.81 -5.35 -24.71
CA LYS A 43 13.98 -4.26 -23.73
C LYS A 43 12.66 -3.54 -23.39
N PRO A 44 11.89 -3.01 -24.35
CA PRO A 44 10.63 -2.34 -24.02
C PRO A 44 9.59 -3.31 -23.46
N ALA A 45 9.51 -4.54 -23.97
CA ALA A 45 8.60 -5.56 -23.43
C ALA A 45 8.89 -5.85 -21.95
N PHE A 46 10.16 -5.97 -21.57
CA PHE A 46 10.58 -6.16 -20.18
C PHE A 46 10.24 -4.95 -19.29
N VAL A 47 10.41 -3.71 -19.77
CA VAL A 47 10.01 -2.53 -18.98
C VAL A 47 8.49 -2.52 -18.73
N PHE A 48 7.69 -2.96 -19.70
CA PHE A 48 6.23 -3.02 -19.55
C PHE A 48 5.75 -4.09 -18.57
N THR A 49 6.54 -5.10 -18.21
CA THR A 49 6.15 -6.09 -17.18
C THR A 49 6.06 -5.46 -15.79
N PHE A 50 6.69 -4.30 -15.58
CA PHE A 50 6.60 -3.54 -14.33
C PHE A 50 5.37 -2.62 -14.25
N LEU A 51 4.60 -2.48 -15.34
CA LEU A 51 3.38 -1.66 -15.38
C LEU A 51 2.37 -2.01 -14.27
N PRO A 52 2.13 -3.30 -13.94
CA PRO A 52 1.23 -3.66 -12.85
C PRO A 52 1.66 -3.12 -11.49
N LEU A 53 2.96 -2.93 -11.22
CA LEU A 53 3.43 -2.37 -9.96
C LEU A 53 2.91 -0.93 -9.76
N ALA A 54 2.87 -0.13 -10.82
CA ALA A 54 2.30 1.22 -10.77
C ALA A 54 0.80 1.18 -10.46
N PHE A 55 0.04 0.26 -11.06
CA PHE A 55 -1.37 0.04 -10.74
C PHE A 55 -1.56 -0.42 -9.28
N LEU A 56 -0.69 -1.29 -8.78
CA LEU A 56 -0.78 -1.82 -7.42
C LEU A 56 -0.55 -0.75 -6.35
N ILE A 57 0.19 0.32 -6.65
CA ILE A 57 0.27 1.50 -5.76
C ILE A 57 -1.13 2.06 -5.52
N PHE A 58 -1.89 2.34 -6.59
CA PHE A 58 -3.26 2.82 -6.48
C PHE A 58 -4.18 1.80 -5.82
N TRP A 59 -4.03 0.52 -6.16
CA TRP A 59 -4.80 -0.55 -5.53
C TRP A 59 -4.64 -0.56 -4.00
N GLY A 60 -3.42 -0.36 -3.50
CA GLY A 60 -3.12 -0.30 -2.07
C GLY A 60 -3.86 0.82 -1.33
N PHE A 61 -4.07 1.98 -1.95
CA PHE A 61 -4.86 3.07 -1.36
C PHE A 61 -6.35 2.74 -1.27
N PHE A 62 -6.92 2.21 -2.36
CA PHE A 62 -8.37 2.02 -2.48
C PHE A 62 -8.88 0.74 -1.82
N ARG A 63 -8.03 -0.30 -1.71
CA ARG A 63 -8.46 -1.61 -1.20
C ARG A 63 -8.99 -1.54 0.24
N PRO A 64 -8.29 -0.90 1.20
CA PRO A 64 -8.80 -0.77 2.57
C PRO A 64 -10.12 0.01 2.65
N LEU A 65 -10.30 1.04 1.81
CA LEU A 65 -11.57 1.77 1.68
C LEU A 65 -12.69 0.85 1.16
N SER A 66 -12.41 0.03 0.15
CA SER A 66 -13.40 -0.88 -0.43
C SER A 66 -13.88 -1.94 0.55
N LEU A 67 -12.98 -2.50 1.38
CA LEU A 67 -13.32 -3.46 2.44
C LEU A 67 -14.19 -2.83 3.53
N THR A 68 -13.92 -1.57 3.86
CA THR A 68 -14.78 -0.80 4.78
C THR A 68 -16.13 -0.58 4.12
N ARG A 69 -16.19 0.05 2.94
CA ARG A 69 -17.45 0.33 2.23
C ARG A 69 -18.33 -0.91 1.99
N GLY A 70 -17.72 -2.07 1.72
CA GLY A 70 -18.41 -3.34 1.52
C GLY A 70 -19.33 -3.71 2.68
N GLU A 71 -18.89 -3.54 3.92
CA GLU A 71 -19.70 -3.90 5.12
C GLU A 71 -21.01 -3.13 5.22
N TRP A 72 -21.02 -1.85 4.80
CA TRP A 72 -22.24 -1.05 4.79
C TRP A 72 -23.11 -1.34 3.58
N ARG A 73 -22.53 -1.78 2.47
CA ARG A 73 -23.29 -2.18 1.27
C ARG A 73 -23.98 -3.53 1.48
N GLU A 74 -23.32 -4.44 2.18
CA GLU A 74 -23.80 -5.80 2.46
C GLU A 74 -24.67 -5.86 3.73
N GLY A 75 -24.81 -4.76 4.47
CA GLY A 75 -25.64 -4.69 5.68
C GLY A 75 -25.07 -5.46 6.87
N THR A 76 -23.79 -5.84 6.82
CA THR A 76 -23.09 -6.61 7.86
C THR A 76 -22.51 -5.73 8.97
N ALA A 77 -22.45 -4.42 8.74
CA ALA A 77 -21.87 -3.45 9.66
C ALA A 77 -22.55 -3.42 11.07
N PRO A 78 -23.89 -3.56 11.22
CA PRO A 78 -24.52 -3.69 12.53
C PRO A 78 -24.12 -4.96 13.29
N PHE A 79 -23.97 -6.09 12.58
CA PHE A 79 -23.59 -7.38 13.16
C PHE A 79 -22.14 -7.41 13.67
N LEU A 80 -21.26 -6.59 13.09
CA LEU A 80 -19.88 -6.48 13.57
C LEU A 80 -19.79 -5.89 14.99
N ARG A 81 -20.76 -5.08 15.41
CA ARG A 81 -20.79 -4.46 16.75
C ARG A 81 -21.49 -5.34 17.80
N SER A 82 -22.33 -6.29 17.39
CA SER A 82 -22.85 -7.31 18.32
C SER A 82 -21.78 -8.32 18.76
N LEU A 83 -20.64 -8.35 18.07
CA LEU A 83 -19.49 -9.12 18.50
C LEU A 83 -18.71 -8.31 19.56
N PRO A 84 -18.16 -8.95 20.62
CA PRO A 84 -17.32 -8.32 21.64
C PRO A 84 -15.93 -7.99 21.06
N VAL A 85 -15.89 -7.11 20.06
CA VAL A 85 -14.74 -6.78 19.22
C VAL A 85 -14.61 -5.26 19.18
N SER A 86 -13.42 -4.75 19.47
CA SER A 86 -13.19 -3.30 19.48
C SER A 86 -13.14 -2.73 18.05
N GLY A 87 -13.56 -1.48 17.85
CA GLY A 87 -13.53 -0.83 16.52
C GLY A 87 -12.13 -0.83 15.89
N TRP A 88 -11.11 -0.69 16.73
CA TRP A 88 -9.69 -0.85 16.45
C TRP A 88 -9.33 -2.17 15.77
N SER A 89 -9.84 -3.26 16.33
CA SER A 89 -9.55 -4.59 15.83
C SER A 89 -10.26 -4.89 14.50
N ILE A 90 -11.41 -4.24 14.25
CA ILE A 90 -12.12 -4.31 12.97
C ILE A 90 -11.30 -3.59 11.87
N ILE A 91 -10.93 -2.34 12.11
CA ILE A 91 -10.16 -1.55 11.14
C ILE A 91 -8.76 -2.13 10.94
N GLY A 92 -8.11 -2.56 12.02
CA GLY A 92 -6.81 -3.22 11.98
C GLY A 92 -6.84 -4.52 11.17
N ALA A 93 -7.87 -5.35 11.33
CA ALA A 93 -8.00 -6.58 10.55
C ALA A 93 -8.19 -6.31 9.06
N LYS A 94 -8.99 -5.27 8.71
CA LYS A 94 -9.19 -4.85 7.31
C LYS A 94 -7.93 -4.27 6.68
N LEU A 95 -7.21 -3.40 7.40
CA LEU A 95 -5.93 -2.85 6.94
C LEU A 95 -4.89 -3.95 6.77
N LEU A 96 -4.80 -4.88 7.72
CA LEU A 96 -3.86 -6.00 7.64
C LEU A 96 -4.20 -6.96 6.48
N ALA A 97 -5.48 -7.26 6.25
CA ALA A 97 -5.90 -8.09 5.13
C ALA A 97 -5.62 -7.43 3.78
N ALA A 98 -5.91 -6.14 3.65
CA ALA A 98 -5.58 -5.38 2.44
C ALA A 98 -4.05 -5.30 2.23
N PHE A 99 -3.26 -5.20 3.31
CA PHE A 99 -1.82 -5.23 3.22
C PHE A 99 -1.29 -6.57 2.72
N THR A 100 -1.76 -7.68 3.28
CA THR A 100 -1.27 -9.00 2.86
C THR A 100 -1.67 -9.33 1.43
N GLU A 101 -2.86 -8.89 0.99
CA GLU A 101 -3.24 -8.92 -0.42
C GLU A 101 -2.29 -8.08 -1.28
N TRP A 102 -2.03 -6.83 -0.89
CA TRP A 102 -1.16 -5.92 -1.62
C TRP A 102 0.29 -6.44 -1.73
N VAL A 103 0.86 -6.93 -0.63
CA VAL A 103 2.19 -7.56 -0.62
C VAL A 103 2.21 -8.80 -1.50
N GLY A 104 1.19 -9.65 -1.40
CA GLY A 104 1.07 -10.85 -2.24
C GLY A 104 1.04 -10.53 -3.73
N LEU A 105 0.31 -9.48 -4.14
CA LEU A 105 0.23 -9.04 -5.52
C LEU A 105 1.56 -8.45 -6.03
N ASN A 106 2.23 -7.64 -5.22
CA ASN A 106 3.55 -7.09 -5.57
C ASN A 106 4.59 -8.20 -5.73
N LEU A 107 4.64 -9.16 -4.79
CA LEU A 107 5.52 -10.31 -4.88
C LEU A 107 5.21 -11.16 -6.11
N THR A 108 3.93 -11.37 -6.43
CA THR A 108 3.52 -12.11 -7.63
C THR A 108 3.95 -11.37 -8.91
N SER A 109 3.76 -10.06 -8.98
CA SER A 109 4.17 -9.25 -10.13
C SER A 109 5.69 -9.26 -10.33
N LEU A 110 6.47 -9.16 -9.24
CA LEU A 110 7.93 -9.26 -9.29
C LEU A 110 8.38 -10.67 -9.70
N ALA A 111 7.75 -11.71 -9.17
CA ALA A 111 8.07 -13.09 -9.54
C ALA A 111 7.77 -13.36 -11.03
N LEU A 112 6.63 -12.90 -11.54
CA LEU A 112 6.29 -13.04 -12.95
C LEU A 112 7.21 -12.22 -13.87
N SER A 113 7.58 -10.99 -13.48
CA SER A 113 8.60 -10.21 -14.20
C SER A 113 9.97 -10.91 -14.19
N GLY A 114 10.36 -11.54 -13.08
CA GLY A 114 11.57 -12.34 -12.99
C GLY A 114 11.53 -13.60 -13.87
N LEU A 115 10.37 -14.26 -13.95
CA LEU A 115 10.14 -15.37 -14.86
C LEU A 115 10.19 -14.92 -16.33
N PHE A 116 9.61 -13.76 -16.64
CA PHE A 116 9.71 -13.15 -17.97
C PHE A 116 11.16 -12.87 -18.35
N TYR A 117 11.96 -12.39 -17.40
CA TYR A 117 13.40 -12.21 -17.60
C TYR A 117 14.12 -13.53 -17.90
N ALA A 118 13.84 -14.58 -17.11
CA ALA A 118 14.43 -15.89 -17.31
C ALA A 118 13.98 -16.59 -18.61
N ALA A 119 12.82 -16.21 -19.15
CA ALA A 119 12.28 -16.74 -20.39
C ALA A 119 12.84 -16.07 -21.66
N ALA A 120 13.67 -15.02 -21.54
CA ALA A 120 14.32 -14.33 -22.67
C ALA A 120 14.92 -15.26 -23.76
N PRO A 121 15.72 -16.30 -23.42
CA PRO A 121 16.30 -17.19 -24.43
C PRO A 121 15.24 -18.05 -25.15
N LEU A 122 14.15 -18.41 -24.48
CA LEU A 122 13.04 -19.16 -25.09
C LEU A 122 12.29 -18.30 -26.11
N CYS A 123 12.32 -16.98 -25.96
CA CYS A 123 11.73 -16.03 -26.89
C CYS A 123 12.66 -15.62 -28.04
N GLY A 124 13.87 -16.22 -28.14
CA GLY A 124 14.86 -15.88 -29.16
C GLY A 124 15.50 -14.51 -28.98
N ALA A 125 15.48 -13.97 -27.75
CA ALA A 125 16.11 -12.71 -27.40
C ALA A 125 17.40 -12.94 -26.61
N GLU A 126 18.39 -12.07 -26.82
CA GLU A 126 19.56 -12.01 -25.94
C GLU A 126 19.15 -11.47 -24.57
N TRP A 127 19.80 -11.99 -23.53
CA TRP A 127 19.64 -11.51 -22.16
C TRP A 127 19.95 -10.02 -22.12
N VAL A 128 19.19 -9.26 -21.31
CA VAL A 128 19.67 -7.93 -20.91
C VAL A 128 20.94 -8.16 -20.08
N PRO A 129 22.09 -7.60 -20.48
CA PRO A 129 23.35 -7.88 -19.79
C PRO A 129 23.24 -7.42 -18.34
N LEU A 130 23.78 -8.21 -17.40
CA LEU A 130 23.74 -7.89 -15.97
C LEU A 130 24.42 -6.56 -15.64
N SER A 131 25.28 -6.04 -16.53
CA SER A 131 25.90 -4.71 -16.41
C SER A 131 24.90 -3.55 -16.60
N ASP A 132 23.80 -3.77 -17.32
CA ASP A 132 22.73 -2.78 -17.50
C ASP A 132 21.75 -2.80 -16.31
N LEU A 133 21.81 -3.83 -15.46
CA LEU A 133 21.01 -3.94 -14.25
C LEU A 133 21.73 -3.23 -13.09
N PRO A 134 21.00 -2.51 -12.23
CA PRO A 134 21.60 -1.90 -11.05
C PRO A 134 22.27 -2.95 -10.16
N PRO A 135 23.39 -2.63 -9.50
CA PRO A 135 24.08 -3.55 -8.59
C PRO A 135 23.11 -4.10 -7.54
N VAL A 136 23.30 -5.36 -7.11
CA VAL A 136 22.46 -6.00 -6.09
C VAL A 136 22.38 -5.17 -4.80
N THR A 137 23.47 -4.50 -4.44
CA THR A 137 23.53 -3.59 -3.29
C THR A 137 22.61 -2.37 -3.45
N GLU A 138 22.54 -1.78 -4.64
CA GLU A 138 21.62 -0.67 -4.95
C GLU A 138 20.17 -1.16 -5.01
N ILE A 139 19.91 -2.36 -5.56
CA ILE A 139 18.59 -2.98 -5.54
C ILE A 139 18.12 -3.19 -4.10
N MET A 140 18.98 -3.68 -3.21
CA MET A 140 18.65 -3.89 -1.79
C MET A 140 18.40 -2.56 -1.07
N LYS A 141 19.17 -1.50 -1.36
CA LYS A 141 18.91 -0.15 -0.82
C LYS A 141 17.59 0.41 -1.33
N ILE A 142 17.29 0.30 -2.62
CA ILE A 142 16.02 0.72 -3.20
C ILE A 142 14.89 -0.07 -2.55
N LEU A 143 14.99 -1.39 -2.48
CA LEU A 143 13.94 -2.24 -1.93
C LEU A 143 13.67 -1.94 -0.44
N THR A 144 14.71 -1.69 0.36
CA THR A 144 14.55 -1.41 1.79
C THR A 144 14.14 0.02 2.08
N ALA A 145 14.83 1.02 1.51
CA ALA A 145 14.57 2.43 1.80
C ALA A 145 13.36 2.97 1.05
N PHE A 146 13.18 2.62 -0.24
CA PHE A 146 11.99 2.98 -1.00
C PHE A 146 10.82 2.08 -0.62
N GLY A 147 11.00 0.75 -0.56
CA GLY A 147 9.87 -0.15 -0.26
C GLY A 147 9.19 0.14 1.07
N THR A 148 9.97 0.42 2.13
CA THR A 148 9.41 0.69 3.46
C THR A 148 8.70 2.04 3.54
N ASN A 149 9.29 3.11 2.98
CA ASN A 149 8.65 4.43 2.99
C ASN A 149 7.44 4.51 2.07
N TYR A 150 7.51 3.91 0.87
CA TYR A 150 6.36 3.87 -0.04
C TYR A 150 5.21 3.04 0.51
N ALA A 151 5.50 1.87 1.10
CA ALA A 151 4.48 1.07 1.76
C ALA A 151 3.77 1.90 2.84
N LEU A 152 4.54 2.58 3.69
CA LEU A 152 3.97 3.39 4.78
C LEU A 152 3.18 4.60 4.26
N GLY A 153 3.61 5.25 3.17
CA GLY A 153 2.84 6.30 2.50
C GLY A 153 1.51 5.79 1.91
N ILE A 154 1.50 4.60 1.31
CA ILE A 154 0.28 3.94 0.82
C ILE A 154 -0.68 3.68 1.97
N PHE A 155 -0.17 3.18 3.10
CA PHE A 155 -0.97 2.95 4.30
C PHE A 155 -1.54 4.22 4.91
N LEU A 156 -0.74 5.29 4.94
CA LEU A 156 -1.18 6.59 5.42
C LEU A 156 -2.36 7.09 4.58
N GLY A 157 -2.23 7.07 3.25
CA GLY A 157 -3.33 7.48 2.38
C GLY A 157 -4.54 6.54 2.47
N ALA A 158 -4.34 5.25 2.67
CA ALA A 158 -5.42 4.31 2.93
C ALA A 158 -6.17 4.64 4.25
N ALA A 159 -5.44 4.98 5.31
CA ALA A 159 -6.02 5.41 6.58
C ALA A 159 -6.81 6.72 6.42
N ILE A 160 -6.28 7.69 5.65
CA ILE A 160 -6.99 8.93 5.29
C ILE A 160 -8.30 8.61 4.58
N LEU A 161 -8.26 7.76 3.54
CA LEU A 161 -9.46 7.38 2.78
C LEU A 161 -10.50 6.65 3.63
N GLN A 162 -10.06 5.74 4.51
CA GLN A 162 -10.95 5.04 5.44
C GLN A 162 -11.61 6.00 6.42
N LEU A 163 -10.83 6.87 7.08
CA LEU A 163 -11.34 7.87 8.01
C LEU A 163 -12.34 8.81 7.34
N SER A 164 -11.98 9.28 6.16
CA SER A 164 -12.79 10.16 5.33
C SER A 164 -14.13 9.53 4.94
N TYR A 165 -14.13 8.23 4.63
CA TYR A 165 -15.37 7.49 4.38
C TYR A 165 -16.25 7.38 5.63
N LEU A 166 -15.67 7.12 6.81
CA LEU A 166 -16.41 7.09 8.06
C LEU A 166 -17.03 8.45 8.38
N ILE A 167 -16.28 9.54 8.22
CA ILE A 167 -16.79 10.91 8.42
C ILE A 167 -17.96 11.20 7.48
N GLY A 168 -17.84 10.85 6.20
CA GLY A 168 -18.95 11.05 5.26
C GLY A 168 -20.20 10.25 5.60
N ARG A 169 -20.06 9.08 6.24
CA ARG A 169 -21.21 8.29 6.70
C ARG A 169 -21.90 8.90 7.92
N LEU A 170 -21.19 9.60 8.79
CA LEU A 170 -21.80 10.28 9.95
C LEU A 170 -22.81 11.37 9.54
N VAL A 171 -22.70 11.94 8.34
CA VAL A 171 -23.53 13.09 7.93
C VAL A 171 -24.88 12.67 7.31
N ASN A 172 -25.12 11.38 7.06
CA ASN A 172 -26.33 10.78 6.45
C ASN A 172 -26.75 11.32 5.05
N ARG A 173 -26.58 12.61 4.76
CA ARG A 173 -26.88 13.30 3.50
C ARG A 173 -25.58 13.60 2.75
N PHE A 174 -25.59 13.40 1.42
CA PHE A 174 -24.43 13.63 0.54
C PHE A 174 -23.13 12.92 0.98
N THR A 175 -23.24 11.68 1.47
CA THR A 175 -22.12 10.91 2.02
C THR A 175 -20.88 10.90 1.12
N GLY A 176 -21.05 10.76 -0.19
CA GLY A 176 -19.94 10.80 -1.15
C GLY A 176 -19.25 12.15 -1.26
N LEU A 177 -20.01 13.25 -1.22
CA LEU A 177 -19.47 14.61 -1.35
C LEU A 177 -18.75 15.03 -0.06
N VAL A 178 -19.31 14.65 1.09
CA VAL A 178 -18.68 14.85 2.40
C VAL A 178 -17.39 14.03 2.50
N SER A 179 -17.39 12.76 2.08
CA SER A 179 -16.16 11.95 2.04
C SER A 179 -15.12 12.54 1.08
N PHE A 180 -15.53 13.09 -0.06
CA PHE A 180 -14.55 13.75 -0.93
C PHE A 180 -13.94 14.99 -0.25
N ALA A 181 -14.78 15.87 0.31
CA ALA A 181 -14.35 17.06 1.02
C ALA A 181 -13.45 16.73 2.23
N SER A 182 -13.82 15.71 3.02
CA SER A 182 -12.99 15.27 4.15
C SER A 182 -11.67 14.64 3.71
N THR A 183 -11.60 14.04 2.52
CA THR A 183 -10.33 13.52 1.99
C THR A 183 -9.38 14.67 1.71
N VAL A 184 -9.83 15.70 0.98
CA VAL A 184 -9.03 16.90 0.69
C VAL A 184 -8.59 17.57 1.98
N PHE A 185 -9.51 17.71 2.94
CA PHE A 185 -9.22 18.31 4.24
C PHE A 185 -8.21 17.51 5.07
N LEU A 186 -8.34 16.18 5.12
CA LEU A 186 -7.41 15.30 5.84
C LEU A 186 -6.04 15.27 5.19
N VAL A 187 -5.94 15.29 3.86
CA VAL A 187 -4.65 15.41 3.15
C VAL A 187 -3.98 16.74 3.51
N TYR A 188 -4.72 17.84 3.53
CA TYR A 188 -4.20 19.15 3.92
C TYR A 188 -3.72 19.15 5.39
N ILE A 189 -4.52 18.60 6.31
CA ILE A 189 -4.13 18.48 7.71
C ILE A 189 -2.89 17.60 7.86
N SER A 190 -2.83 16.45 7.18
CA SER A 190 -1.68 15.55 7.22
C SER A 190 -0.42 16.29 6.80
N ALA A 191 -0.46 17.06 5.71
CA ALA A 191 0.68 17.85 5.26
C ALA A 191 1.13 18.89 6.32
N LYS A 192 0.18 19.59 6.96
CA LYS A 192 0.50 20.57 8.01
C LYS A 192 1.03 19.92 9.29
N VAL A 193 0.50 18.77 9.66
CA VAL A 193 0.98 17.96 10.78
C VAL A 193 2.39 17.44 10.47
N SER A 194 2.67 17.02 9.23
CA SER A 194 3.99 16.57 8.80
C SER A 194 5.02 17.68 8.90
N GLU A 195 4.70 18.89 8.44
CA GLU A 195 5.56 20.07 8.57
C GLU A 195 5.87 20.36 10.05
N LEU A 196 4.85 20.35 10.91
CA LEU A 196 4.96 20.63 12.34
C LEU A 196 5.79 19.55 13.06
N LEU A 197 5.49 18.27 12.81
CA LEU A 197 6.21 17.14 13.39
C LEU A 197 7.66 17.13 12.93
N THR A 198 7.94 17.42 11.66
CA THR A 198 9.32 17.51 11.16
C THR A 198 10.08 18.64 11.85
N GLY A 199 9.43 19.78 12.10
CA GLY A 199 10.00 20.87 12.89
C GLY A 199 10.29 20.47 14.34
N LEU A 200 9.35 19.79 15.01
CA LEU A 200 9.52 19.30 16.38
C LEU A 200 10.55 18.17 16.50
N LEU A 201 10.66 17.31 15.50
CA LEU A 201 11.58 16.17 15.48
C LEU A 201 12.96 16.53 14.92
N SER A 202 13.16 17.78 14.49
CA SER A 202 14.47 18.30 14.05
C SER A 202 15.54 18.24 15.15
N PHE A 203 15.12 18.15 16.42
CA PHE A 203 15.99 17.96 17.58
C PHE A 203 16.54 16.53 17.71
N LEU A 204 15.94 15.52 17.06
CA LEU A 204 16.53 14.18 17.09
C LEU A 204 17.78 14.15 16.18
N PRO A 205 18.96 13.75 16.70
CA PRO A 205 20.08 13.45 15.85
C PRO A 205 19.66 12.30 14.94
N GLY A 206 19.63 12.55 13.62
CA GLY A 206 19.20 11.56 12.65
C GLY A 206 19.96 10.25 12.89
N LEU A 207 19.23 9.14 13.05
CA LEU A 207 19.81 7.81 13.23
C LEU A 207 20.73 7.52 12.04
N SER A 208 22.02 7.79 12.22
CA SER A 208 23.04 7.46 11.25
C SER A 208 23.25 5.96 11.33
N LEU A 209 22.60 5.23 10.42
CA LEU A 209 23.12 3.92 10.03
C LEU A 209 24.48 4.18 9.37
N ASN A 210 25.50 4.21 10.22
CA ASN A 210 26.88 4.53 9.87
C ASN A 210 27.45 3.32 9.13
N ILE A 211 27.13 3.23 7.85
CA ILE A 211 27.69 2.22 6.95
C ILE A 211 28.95 2.87 6.34
N PRO A 212 30.16 2.34 6.61
CA PRO A 212 31.37 2.98 6.14
C PRO A 212 31.42 2.93 4.62
N GLN A 213 31.67 4.10 4.03
CA GLN A 213 31.91 4.35 2.59
C GLN A 213 30.66 4.41 1.71
N LEU A 214 30.14 5.62 1.44
CA LEU A 214 29.73 6.09 0.11
C LEU A 214 29.22 7.55 0.18
N SER A 215 29.82 8.45 -0.64
CA SER A 215 29.19 9.46 -1.52
C SER A 215 28.08 10.43 -1.00
N PRO A 216 27.71 11.50 -1.74
CA PRO A 216 26.73 12.53 -1.34
C PRO A 216 25.30 12.03 -1.03
N ASP A 217 25.02 10.74 -1.23
CA ASP A 217 23.73 10.06 -1.02
C ASP A 217 23.31 9.90 0.46
N VAL A 218 24.22 10.17 1.39
CA VAL A 218 23.97 10.08 2.84
C VAL A 218 22.89 11.08 3.32
N ARG A 219 22.78 12.25 2.67
CA ARG A 219 21.73 13.23 2.98
C ARG A 219 20.33 12.74 2.59
N ALA A 220 20.20 11.98 1.50
CA ALA A 220 18.92 11.43 1.06
C ALA A 220 18.44 10.32 2.02
N LEU A 221 19.35 9.45 2.46
CA LEU A 221 19.05 8.39 3.44
C LEU A 221 18.73 8.95 4.84
N GLN A 222 19.35 10.07 5.23
CA GLN A 222 19.07 10.75 6.49
C GLN A 222 17.71 11.46 6.49
N ALA A 223 17.31 12.07 5.37
CA ALA A 223 15.95 12.61 5.21
C ALA A 223 14.88 11.50 5.27
N LEU A 224 15.17 10.33 4.69
CA LEU A 224 14.27 9.17 4.72
C LEU A 224 13.97 8.64 6.13
N SER A 225 14.84 8.83 7.13
CA SER A 225 14.61 8.30 8.48
C SER A 225 13.68 9.18 9.32
N ILE A 226 13.80 10.51 9.24
CA ILE A 226 12.89 11.44 9.94
C ILE A 226 11.50 11.39 9.29
N THR A 227 11.43 11.41 7.96
CA THR A 227 10.15 11.29 7.24
C THR A 227 9.45 9.98 7.58
N PHE A 228 10.18 8.86 7.69
CA PHE A 228 9.62 7.58 8.13
C PHE A 228 8.97 7.67 9.52
N ILE A 229 9.67 8.25 10.50
CA ILE A 229 9.14 8.40 11.88
C ILE A 229 7.91 9.31 11.89
N VAL A 230 7.94 10.44 11.17
CA VAL A 230 6.81 11.37 11.07
C VAL A 230 5.59 10.65 10.48
N MET A 231 5.76 9.98 9.34
CA MET A 231 4.66 9.25 8.70
C MET A 231 4.14 8.11 9.58
N LEU A 232 5.01 7.44 10.37
CA LEU A 232 4.60 6.39 11.30
C LEU A 232 3.75 6.96 12.45
N ILE A 233 4.14 8.11 12.99
CA ILE A 233 3.36 8.82 14.02
C ILE A 233 2.00 9.25 13.46
N GLU A 234 1.97 9.81 12.25
CA GLU A 234 0.71 10.21 11.60
C GLU A 234 -0.20 9.02 11.30
N PHE A 235 0.37 7.94 10.78
CA PHE A 235 -0.36 6.71 10.54
C PHE A 235 -0.96 6.18 11.84
N ALA A 236 -0.17 6.14 12.91
CA ALA A 236 -0.67 5.76 14.22
C ALA A 236 -1.83 6.67 14.64
N LEU A 237 -1.66 8.00 14.65
CA LEU A 237 -2.71 8.95 15.03
C LEU A 237 -3.99 8.78 14.23
N LEU A 238 -3.89 8.67 12.90
CA LEU A 238 -5.04 8.46 12.02
C LEU A 238 -5.70 7.10 12.27
N PHE A 239 -4.92 6.03 12.42
CA PHE A 239 -5.43 4.73 12.82
C PHE A 239 -6.16 4.83 14.16
N PHE A 240 -5.63 5.61 15.11
CA PHE A 240 -6.25 5.82 16.41
C PHE A 240 -7.58 6.54 16.32
N ILE A 241 -7.63 7.64 15.59
CA ILE A 241 -8.87 8.40 15.40
C ILE A 241 -9.92 7.56 14.66
N THR A 242 -9.51 6.79 13.66
CA THR A 242 -10.39 5.92 12.87
C THR A 242 -10.99 4.82 13.74
N GLY A 243 -10.17 4.14 14.55
CA GLY A 243 -10.60 3.12 15.52
C GLY A 243 -11.62 3.66 16.52
N TRP A 244 -11.34 4.86 17.05
CA TRP A 244 -12.22 5.53 18.00
C TRP A 244 -13.57 5.93 17.39
N ILE A 245 -13.59 6.50 16.18
CA ILE A 245 -14.83 6.86 15.48
C ILE A 245 -15.70 5.63 15.23
N MET A 246 -15.08 4.53 14.78
CA MET A 246 -15.78 3.27 14.55
C MET A 246 -16.41 2.71 15.84
N GLU A 247 -15.74 2.87 16.98
CA GLU A 247 -16.22 2.38 18.26
C GLU A 247 -17.27 3.30 18.92
N LYS A 248 -17.11 4.63 18.85
CA LYS A 248 -17.92 5.58 19.64
C LYS A 248 -19.00 6.33 18.86
N LYS A 249 -18.81 6.57 17.56
CA LYS A 249 -19.64 7.50 16.78
C LYS A 249 -20.51 6.83 15.72
N MET A 250 -20.15 5.62 15.29
CA MET A 250 -20.96 4.85 14.35
C MET A 250 -22.11 4.19 15.12
N GLU A 251 -23.15 4.97 15.38
CA GLU A 251 -24.49 4.49 15.75
C GLU A 251 -25.25 4.16 14.45
N PHE A 252 -25.87 2.98 14.41
CA PHE A 252 -26.72 2.53 13.30
C PHE A 252 -28.16 2.92 13.56
#